data_AF-A0A1Y4CMC5-F1
#
_entry.id   AF-A0A1Y4CMC5-F1
#
_cell.length_a   1.000
_cell.length_b   1.000
_cell.length_c   1.000
_cell.angle_alpha   90.00
_cell.angle_beta   90.00
_cell.angle_gamma   90.00
#
_symmetry.space_group_name_H-M   'P 1'
#
loop_
_entity.id
_entity.type
_entity.pdbx_description
1 polymer ?
#
loop_
_entity_poly.entity_id
_entity_poly.type
_entity_poly.pdbx_seq_one_letter_code
_entity_poly.pdbx_strand_id
1 'polypeptide(L)'
;MTALLFHRKKTYGDYLAEYIGHVKEGELAFVPWVYCALAQGTDEQKQAAAHTLAEVLAGLNADGLVAMDLRMRATTSMEWSISWRTLGLEDLFAKNLSLAECRAVLVFSTFHPNGYIREQAVAALGTDSQALPAVLLRCNDWVAQVRQAALESLKQLLDTADGGEIAAALPILEKLRRSGRCRMDHILTLFFRAFQRDPDLLRLGLESGDVRARRLCISLLPALGEPDTAYLLERVKREPDPFLRKLLYQTLLELGVEGMALSRRFLRDKYPPNRVLALEYLAEHGAEDLFGQAVSLLMDKSGRVREAAGEVVVQADKDFDLRQFYRERLSVRPAVAILGLGETGNRADCPAIAGFLSCPQSAVARAAMTALMGLDPERYSEAVTEKLAADQPGVVKTAALLLTKYRNFDPDRVFAILQASPVENTRLKCAALLFCAGKWDRLTYALTLLGSGYEKLDQACRRQLEDWSHTYNRSYAALGEEQRRRILALLEEKGAYLRSAMVKQLRFLSK
;
A
#
# COMPACT_ATOMS: atom_id res chain seq x y z
N MET A 1 -14.23 -27.29 64.97
CA MET A 1 -13.12 -27.00 64.03
C MET A 1 -13.50 -27.58 62.68
N THR A 2 -14.06 -26.75 61.80
CA THR A 2 -14.33 -27.15 60.42
C THR A 2 -13.76 -26.04 59.56
N ALA A 3 -12.50 -26.21 59.16
CA ALA A 3 -11.79 -25.28 58.31
C ALA A 3 -12.44 -25.33 56.91
N LEU A 4 -13.19 -24.29 56.56
CA LEU A 4 -13.58 -24.02 55.18
C LEU A 4 -12.30 -23.69 54.39
N LEU A 5 -11.80 -24.69 53.66
CA LEU A 5 -10.83 -24.50 52.59
C LEU A 5 -11.52 -23.75 51.44
N PHE A 6 -11.45 -22.42 51.49
CA PHE A 6 -11.72 -21.59 50.33
C PHE A 6 -10.65 -21.90 49.27
N HIS A 7 -11.02 -22.60 48.19
CA HIS A 7 -10.21 -22.61 46.99
C HIS A 7 -10.09 -21.18 46.47
N ARG A 8 -8.94 -20.53 46.71
CA ARG A 8 -8.59 -19.24 46.12
C ARG A 8 -8.70 -19.39 44.60
N LYS A 9 -9.64 -18.67 43.99
CA LYS A 9 -9.76 -18.57 42.53
C LYS A 9 -8.45 -17.94 42.03
N LYS A 10 -7.68 -18.66 41.21
CA LYS A 10 -6.41 -18.16 40.69
C LYS A 10 -6.61 -16.85 39.94
N THR A 11 -5.76 -15.86 40.18
CA THR A 11 -5.81 -14.53 39.55
C THR A 11 -4.75 -14.39 38.46
N TYR A 12 -4.78 -13.30 37.71
CA TYR A 12 -3.71 -12.98 36.76
C TYR A 12 -2.35 -12.76 37.44
N GLY A 13 -2.34 -12.33 38.71
CA GLY A 13 -1.11 -12.19 39.49
C GLY A 13 -0.41 -13.54 39.72
N ASP A 14 -1.17 -14.63 39.90
CA ASP A 14 -0.61 -15.96 40.14
C ASP A 14 0.16 -16.52 38.94
N TYR A 15 -0.15 -16.05 37.72
CA TYR A 15 0.49 -16.46 36.46
C TYR A 15 1.42 -15.38 35.89
N LEU A 16 1.62 -14.27 36.60
CA LEU A 16 2.34 -13.11 36.08
C LEU A 16 3.77 -13.45 35.63
N ALA A 17 4.48 -14.29 36.37
CA ALA A 17 5.85 -14.69 36.02
C ALA A 17 5.92 -15.42 34.66
N GLU A 18 4.94 -16.26 34.36
CA GLU A 18 4.81 -16.96 33.07
C GLU A 18 4.52 -15.97 31.94
N TYR A 19 3.54 -15.07 32.16
CA TYR A 19 3.20 -14.04 31.17
C TYR A 19 4.39 -13.11 30.87
N ILE A 20 5.15 -12.71 31.90
CA ILE A 20 6.38 -11.92 31.73
C ILE A 20 7.42 -12.70 30.92
N GLY A 21 7.57 -14.02 31.16
CA GLY A 21 8.45 -14.88 30.38
C GLY A 21 8.16 -14.82 28.89
N HIS A 22 6.89 -15.03 28.50
CA HIS A 22 6.46 -14.93 27.11
C HIS A 22 6.68 -13.54 26.50
N VAL A 23 6.39 -12.46 27.25
CA VAL A 23 6.63 -11.09 26.77
C VAL A 23 8.11 -10.85 26.51
N LYS A 24 9.01 -11.35 27.37
CA LYS A 24 10.47 -11.24 27.20
C LYS A 24 10.99 -12.05 26.01
N GLU A 25 10.31 -13.12 25.63
CA GLU A 25 10.57 -13.90 24.41
C GLU A 25 10.04 -13.22 23.13
N GLY A 26 9.37 -12.06 23.27
CA GLY A 26 8.82 -11.29 22.14
C GLY A 26 7.36 -11.64 21.82
N GLU A 27 6.73 -12.54 22.58
CA GLU A 27 5.32 -12.87 22.46
C GLU A 27 4.46 -11.78 23.09
N LEU A 28 4.42 -10.62 22.42
CA LEU A 28 3.60 -9.48 22.81
C LEU A 28 2.10 -9.80 22.85
N ALA A 29 1.69 -11.00 22.43
CA ALA A 29 0.36 -11.51 22.63
C ALA A 29 0.02 -11.49 24.11
N PHE A 30 0.93 -11.77 25.05
CA PHE A 30 0.64 -11.87 26.48
C PHE A 30 0.55 -10.54 27.25
N VAL A 31 0.77 -9.40 26.59
CA VAL A 31 0.74 -8.07 27.23
C VAL A 31 -0.60 -7.74 27.93
N PRO A 32 -1.79 -8.00 27.36
CA PRO A 32 -3.07 -7.86 28.06
C PRO A 32 -3.17 -8.61 29.40
N TRP A 33 -2.49 -9.76 29.54
CA TRP A 33 -2.54 -10.61 30.73
C TRP A 33 -1.62 -10.03 31.81
N VAL A 34 -0.45 -9.53 31.42
CA VAL A 34 0.43 -8.74 32.29
C VAL A 34 -0.32 -7.51 32.80
N TYR A 35 -1.03 -6.79 31.93
CA TYR A 35 -1.86 -5.66 32.33
C TYR A 35 -2.96 -6.05 33.32
N CYS A 36 -3.65 -7.18 33.11
CA CYS A 36 -4.69 -7.65 34.03
C CYS A 36 -4.16 -7.95 35.46
N ALA A 37 -2.87 -8.24 35.62
CA ALA A 37 -2.27 -8.40 36.95
C ALA A 37 -2.26 -7.10 37.75
N LEU A 38 -2.30 -5.92 37.11
CA LEU A 38 -2.40 -4.63 37.80
C LEU A 38 -3.69 -4.50 38.62
N ALA A 39 -4.78 -5.11 38.16
CA ALA A 39 -6.10 -4.98 38.77
C ALA A 39 -6.32 -5.90 39.99
N GLN A 40 -5.59 -7.00 40.09
CA GLN A 40 -5.84 -8.05 41.10
C GLN A 40 -4.58 -8.52 41.85
N GLY A 41 -3.40 -8.05 41.47
CA GLY A 41 -2.13 -8.47 42.06
C GLY A 41 -1.80 -7.81 43.39
N THR A 42 -0.85 -8.41 44.12
CA THR A 42 -0.17 -7.74 45.25
C THR A 42 0.66 -6.56 44.77
N ASP A 43 1.11 -5.70 45.69
CA ASP A 43 1.93 -4.52 45.33
C ASP A 43 3.17 -4.92 44.53
N GLU A 44 3.83 -6.03 44.92
CA GLU A 44 5.00 -6.58 44.22
C GLU A 44 4.66 -7.10 42.82
N GLN A 45 3.50 -7.74 42.66
CA GLN A 45 3.03 -8.20 41.35
C GLN A 45 2.69 -7.02 40.44
N LYS A 46 2.01 -6.00 40.97
CA LYS A 46 1.71 -4.77 40.22
C LYS A 46 2.99 -4.06 39.78
N GLN A 47 3.99 -3.99 40.65
CA GLN A 47 5.29 -3.42 40.32
C GLN A 47 5.98 -4.20 39.19
N ALA A 48 6.03 -5.53 39.27
CA ALA A 48 6.61 -6.37 38.21
C ALA A 48 5.85 -6.24 36.87
N ALA A 49 4.52 -6.16 36.92
CA ALA A 49 3.69 -5.92 35.75
C ALA A 49 3.96 -4.54 35.14
N ALA A 50 3.94 -3.48 35.94
CA ALA A 50 4.20 -2.12 35.49
C ALA A 50 5.61 -1.97 34.89
N HIS A 51 6.61 -2.60 35.50
CA HIS A 51 7.98 -2.66 34.98
C HIS A 51 8.02 -3.28 33.59
N THR A 52 7.40 -4.46 33.43
CA THR A 52 7.35 -5.16 32.14
C THR A 52 6.62 -4.33 31.07
N LEU A 53 5.52 -3.67 31.45
CA LEU A 53 4.80 -2.78 30.53
C LEU A 53 5.65 -1.56 30.12
N ALA A 54 6.47 -1.02 31.02
CA ALA A 54 7.38 0.08 30.72
C ALA A 54 8.48 -0.35 29.73
N GLU A 55 9.05 -1.55 29.90
CA GLU A 55 10.00 -2.14 28.94
C GLU A 55 9.36 -2.31 27.55
N VAL A 56 8.14 -2.85 27.51
CA VAL A 56 7.39 -2.98 26.25
C VAL A 56 7.16 -1.62 25.60
N LEU A 57 6.64 -0.65 26.36
CA LEU A 57 6.31 0.68 25.85
C LEU A 57 7.55 1.39 25.28
N ALA A 58 8.69 1.30 25.96
CA ALA A 58 9.96 1.89 25.50
C ALA A 58 10.43 1.34 24.15
N GLY A 59 10.04 0.10 23.80
CA GLY A 59 10.36 -0.53 22.52
C GLY A 59 9.37 -0.23 21.38
N LEU A 60 8.24 0.44 21.66
CA LEU A 60 7.21 0.70 20.65
C LEU A 60 7.51 1.97 19.85
N ASN A 61 7.61 1.84 18.54
CA ASN A 61 7.45 2.98 17.63
C ASN A 61 5.96 3.27 17.35
N ALA A 62 5.65 4.26 16.51
CA ALA A 62 4.27 4.62 16.16
C ALA A 62 3.42 3.44 15.66
N ASP A 63 3.98 2.52 14.86
CA ASP A 63 3.26 1.32 14.39
C ASP A 63 3.06 0.30 15.51
N GLY A 64 4.09 0.09 16.33
CA GLY A 64 4.03 -0.76 17.52
C GLY A 64 2.94 -0.29 18.47
N LEU A 65 2.84 1.02 18.71
CA LEU A 65 1.82 1.63 19.56
C LEU A 65 0.40 1.39 19.01
N VAL A 66 0.22 1.62 17.71
CA VAL A 66 -1.06 1.36 17.02
C VAL A 66 -1.44 -0.12 17.06
N ALA A 67 -0.48 -1.01 16.80
CA ALA A 67 -0.72 -2.45 16.81
C ALA A 67 -1.06 -2.95 18.22
N MET A 68 -0.38 -2.42 19.24
CA MET A 68 -0.63 -2.75 20.63
C MET A 68 -2.01 -2.26 21.08
N ASP A 69 -2.41 -1.04 20.71
CA ASP A 69 -3.77 -0.53 20.96
C ASP A 69 -4.84 -1.46 20.39
N LEU A 70 -4.71 -1.84 19.12
CA LEU A 70 -5.67 -2.75 18.47
C LEU A 70 -5.71 -4.11 19.15
N ARG A 71 -4.56 -4.64 19.59
CA ARG A 71 -4.46 -5.92 20.29
C ARG A 71 -5.15 -5.90 21.64
N MET A 72 -4.84 -4.90 22.47
CA MET A 72 -5.49 -4.71 23.77
C MET A 72 -7.01 -4.59 23.60
N ARG A 73 -7.49 -3.78 22.63
CA ARG A 73 -8.92 -3.62 22.35
C ARG A 73 -9.61 -4.89 21.87
N ALA A 74 -8.93 -5.74 21.10
CA ALA A 74 -9.48 -7.00 20.61
C ALA A 74 -9.59 -8.09 21.71
N THR A 75 -8.93 -7.89 22.85
CA THR A 75 -8.86 -8.87 23.93
C THR A 75 -10.08 -8.77 24.84
N THR A 76 -11.22 -9.26 24.36
CA THR A 76 -12.50 -9.23 25.09
C THR A 76 -12.42 -9.93 26.45
N SER A 77 -11.56 -10.94 26.59
CA SER A 77 -11.34 -11.66 27.86
C SER A 77 -10.92 -10.75 29.00
N MET A 78 -10.29 -9.60 28.73
CA MET A 78 -10.02 -8.58 29.74
C MET A 78 -11.32 -8.14 30.42
N GLU A 79 -12.37 -7.81 29.66
CA GLU A 79 -13.63 -7.28 30.21
C GLU A 79 -14.42 -8.31 31.03
N TRP A 80 -14.33 -9.60 30.70
CA TRP A 80 -15.15 -10.64 31.33
C TRP A 80 -14.51 -11.25 32.58
N SER A 81 -13.18 -11.14 32.74
CA SER A 81 -12.43 -11.84 33.79
C SER A 81 -12.32 -11.04 35.10
N ILE A 82 -12.46 -9.72 35.03
CA ILE A 82 -12.31 -8.78 36.15
C ILE A 82 -13.54 -7.87 36.21
N SER A 83 -14.01 -7.56 37.42
CA SER A 83 -15.10 -6.59 37.63
C SER A 83 -14.60 -5.14 37.52
N TRP A 84 -14.22 -4.71 36.31
CA TRP A 84 -13.64 -3.37 36.06
C TRP A 84 -14.51 -2.19 36.50
N ARG A 85 -15.82 -2.39 36.70
CA ARG A 85 -16.72 -1.35 37.21
C ARG A 85 -16.49 -1.03 38.69
N THR A 86 -15.84 -1.91 39.44
CA THR A 86 -15.55 -1.72 40.86
C THR A 86 -14.13 -1.22 41.12
N LEU A 87 -13.36 -0.98 40.05
CA LEU A 87 -11.97 -0.53 40.14
C LEU A 87 -11.86 0.90 39.62
N GLY A 88 -11.11 1.73 40.35
CA GLY A 88 -10.62 3.02 39.90
C GLY A 88 -9.28 2.90 39.20
N LEU A 89 -8.82 3.98 38.57
CA LEU A 89 -7.51 4.03 37.92
C LEU A 89 -6.39 3.90 38.96
N GLU A 90 -6.58 4.47 40.15
CA GLU A 90 -5.72 4.38 41.33
C GLU A 90 -5.47 2.94 41.79
N ASP A 91 -6.43 2.04 41.58
CA ASP A 91 -6.30 0.63 41.95
C ASP A 91 -5.29 -0.10 41.06
N LEU A 92 -4.85 0.47 39.94
CA LEU A 92 -3.88 -0.14 39.04
C LEU A 92 -2.43 0.13 39.43
N PHE A 93 -2.19 1.06 40.36
CA PHE A 93 -0.85 1.48 40.74
C PHE A 93 -0.33 0.69 41.94
N ALA A 94 0.97 0.38 41.91
CA ALA A 94 1.71 -0.03 43.10
C ALA A 94 2.22 1.22 43.85
N LYS A 95 2.57 1.08 45.14
CA LYS A 95 3.02 2.22 45.96
C LYS A 95 4.31 2.87 45.47
N ASN A 96 5.22 2.08 44.90
CA ASN A 96 6.60 2.51 44.58
C ASN A 96 6.90 2.37 43.08
N LEU A 97 6.06 2.96 42.22
CA LEU A 97 6.30 3.00 40.79
C LEU A 97 7.16 4.20 40.39
N SER A 98 8.11 3.98 39.48
CA SER A 98 8.82 5.05 38.78
C SER A 98 7.89 5.83 37.84
N LEU A 99 8.31 7.02 37.39
CA LEU A 99 7.54 7.80 36.42
C LEU A 99 7.28 7.03 35.11
N ALA A 100 8.26 6.26 34.63
CA ALA A 100 8.12 5.44 33.42
C ALA A 100 7.10 4.30 33.60
N GLU A 101 7.08 3.68 34.77
CA GLU A 101 6.11 2.63 35.12
C GLU A 101 4.70 3.19 35.29
N CYS A 102 4.55 4.33 35.96
CA CYS A 102 3.28 5.06 36.04
C CYS A 102 2.75 5.40 34.64
N ARG A 103 3.61 5.93 33.77
CA ARG A 103 3.27 6.22 32.37
C ARG A 103 2.81 4.97 31.63
N ALA A 104 3.53 3.85 31.78
CA ALA A 104 3.17 2.61 31.12
C ALA A 104 1.78 2.13 31.55
N VAL A 105 1.50 2.11 32.86
CA VAL A 105 0.17 1.77 33.39
C VAL A 105 -0.92 2.64 32.74
N LEU A 106 -0.69 3.95 32.65
CA LEU A 106 -1.63 4.89 32.03
C LEU A 106 -1.79 4.68 30.53
N VAL A 107 -0.69 4.57 29.76
CA VAL A 107 -0.72 4.37 28.30
C VAL A 107 -1.48 3.08 27.95
N PHE A 108 -1.18 1.97 28.62
CA PHE A 108 -1.91 0.71 28.40
C PHE A 108 -3.38 0.80 28.84
N SER A 109 -3.69 1.60 29.88
CA SER A 109 -5.07 1.89 30.25
C SER A 109 -5.82 2.70 29.19
N THR A 110 -5.13 3.54 28.40
CA THR A 110 -5.75 4.17 27.23
C THR A 110 -6.12 3.17 26.13
N PHE A 111 -5.55 1.96 26.13
CA PHE A 111 -5.86 0.89 25.17
C PHE A 111 -6.95 -0.05 25.65
N HIS A 112 -7.44 0.15 26.87
CA HIS A 112 -8.43 -0.72 27.49
C HIS A 112 -9.77 -0.72 26.70
N PRO A 113 -10.47 -1.86 26.55
CA PRO A 113 -11.79 -1.89 25.88
C PRO A 113 -12.84 -0.93 26.49
N ASN A 114 -12.93 -0.89 27.83
CA ASN A 114 -13.80 0.02 28.60
C ASN A 114 -13.46 1.51 28.37
N GLY A 115 -14.44 2.30 27.90
CA GLY A 115 -14.31 3.73 27.64
C GLY A 115 -14.07 4.60 28.88
N TYR A 116 -14.58 4.22 30.05
CA TYR A 116 -14.39 4.99 31.29
C TYR A 116 -12.93 4.95 31.76
N ILE A 117 -12.31 3.77 31.72
CA ILE A 117 -10.87 3.62 32.05
C ILE A 117 -10.03 4.43 31.07
N ARG A 118 -10.36 4.39 29.78
CA ARG A 118 -9.65 5.18 28.77
C ARG A 118 -9.77 6.67 28.98
N GLU A 119 -10.95 7.16 29.34
CA GLU A 119 -11.20 8.58 29.63
C GLU A 119 -10.35 9.06 30.81
N GLN A 120 -10.37 8.32 31.92
CA GLN A 120 -9.56 8.65 33.10
C GLN A 120 -8.07 8.60 32.79
N ALA A 121 -7.62 7.56 32.08
CA ALA A 121 -6.21 7.39 31.73
C ALA A 121 -5.71 8.50 30.79
N VAL A 122 -6.48 8.87 29.76
CA VAL A 122 -6.07 9.93 28.83
C VAL A 122 -6.04 11.30 29.50
N ALA A 123 -6.96 11.57 30.43
CA ALA A 123 -6.94 12.78 31.24
C ALA A 123 -5.69 12.82 32.15
N ALA A 124 -5.38 11.70 32.82
CA ALA A 124 -4.21 11.59 33.69
C ALA A 124 -2.87 11.75 32.94
N LEU A 125 -2.80 11.34 31.67
CA LEU A 125 -1.61 11.52 30.82
C LEU A 125 -1.37 12.98 30.38
N GLY A 126 -2.31 13.91 30.59
CA GLY A 126 -2.18 15.29 30.11
C GLY A 126 -0.98 16.07 30.65
N THR A 127 -0.38 15.60 31.76
CA THR A 127 0.79 16.22 32.39
C THR A 127 2.11 15.47 32.13
N ASP A 128 2.07 14.36 31.38
CA ASP A 128 3.25 13.55 31.08
C ASP A 128 3.80 13.86 29.69
N SER A 129 4.88 14.64 29.63
CA SER A 129 5.47 15.14 28.39
C SER A 129 5.96 14.07 27.41
N GLN A 130 5.96 12.77 27.77
CA GLN A 130 6.29 11.66 26.86
C GLN A 130 5.09 10.74 26.56
N ALA A 131 3.87 11.27 26.68
CA ALA A 131 2.62 10.54 26.40
C ALA A 131 1.91 11.00 25.12
N LEU A 132 2.52 11.89 24.33
CA LEU A 132 1.87 12.58 23.23
C LEU A 132 1.37 11.60 22.14
N PRO A 133 2.14 10.61 21.65
CA PRO A 133 1.65 9.57 20.73
C PRO A 133 0.40 8.83 21.23
N ALA A 134 0.38 8.46 22.51
CA ALA A 134 -0.72 7.70 23.10
C ALA A 134 -1.99 8.54 23.23
N VAL A 135 -1.87 9.77 23.72
CA VAL A 135 -2.99 10.72 23.81
C VAL A 135 -3.52 11.08 22.43
N LEU A 136 -2.64 11.34 21.47
CA LEU A 136 -3.02 11.68 20.10
C LEU A 136 -3.85 10.57 19.44
N LEU A 137 -3.54 9.30 19.72
CA LEU A 137 -4.31 8.15 19.23
C LEU A 137 -5.76 8.15 19.76
N ARG A 138 -6.02 8.77 20.92
CA ARG A 138 -7.36 8.90 21.52
C ARG A 138 -8.16 10.09 21.01
N CYS A 139 -7.56 11.04 20.29
CA CYS A 139 -8.32 12.09 19.60
C CYS A 139 -9.28 11.53 18.52
N ASN A 140 -9.12 10.26 18.13
CA ASN A 140 -9.99 9.55 17.18
C ASN A 140 -10.70 8.35 17.79
N ASP A 141 -10.93 8.40 19.10
CA ASP A 141 -11.72 7.37 19.79
C ASP A 141 -13.17 7.31 19.29
N TRP A 142 -13.85 6.18 19.42
CA TRP A 142 -15.29 6.11 19.11
C TRP A 142 -16.15 6.75 20.22
N VAL A 143 -15.66 6.78 21.46
CA VAL A 143 -16.34 7.40 22.61
C VAL A 143 -16.07 8.91 22.61
N ALA A 144 -17.13 9.72 22.65
CA ALA A 144 -17.01 11.17 22.57
C ALA A 144 -16.27 11.78 23.77
N GLN A 145 -16.53 11.27 24.97
CA GLN A 145 -15.90 11.70 26.22
C GLN A 145 -14.38 11.46 26.20
N VAL A 146 -13.95 10.28 25.73
CA VAL A 146 -12.53 9.97 25.55
C VAL A 146 -11.86 10.91 24.55
N ARG A 147 -12.54 11.23 23.42
CA ARG A 147 -12.00 12.21 22.45
C ARG A 147 -11.85 13.60 23.07
N GLN A 148 -12.83 14.04 23.87
CA GLN A 148 -12.80 15.35 24.51
C GLN A 148 -11.64 15.45 25.50
N ALA A 149 -11.52 14.46 26.40
CA ALA A 149 -10.40 14.37 27.33
C ALA A 149 -9.04 14.31 26.60
N ALA A 150 -8.97 13.56 25.50
CA ALA A 150 -7.76 13.50 24.68
C ALA A 150 -7.38 14.85 24.05
N LEU A 151 -8.36 15.65 23.58
CA LEU A 151 -8.10 16.97 23.02
C LEU A 151 -7.63 17.96 24.08
N GLU A 152 -8.16 17.87 25.29
CA GLU A 152 -7.73 18.70 26.43
C GLU A 152 -6.30 18.34 26.86
N SER A 153 -6.00 17.06 27.01
CA SER A 153 -4.65 16.57 27.29
C SER A 153 -3.67 16.91 26.17
N LEU A 154 -4.07 16.78 24.90
CA LEU A 154 -3.23 17.11 23.76
C LEU A 154 -2.76 18.57 23.78
N LYS A 155 -3.64 19.49 24.17
CA LYS A 155 -3.30 20.91 24.30
C LYS A 155 -2.19 21.13 25.33
N GLN A 156 -2.31 20.50 26.51
CA GLN A 156 -1.30 20.62 27.57
C GLN A 156 0.03 19.99 27.15
N LEU A 157 -0.03 18.79 26.55
CA LEU A 157 1.16 18.06 26.15
C LEU A 157 1.98 18.78 25.08
N LEU A 158 1.32 19.37 24.07
CA LEU A 158 2.03 20.13 23.03
C LEU A 158 2.73 21.38 23.58
N ASP A 159 2.34 21.88 24.75
CA ASP A 159 3.02 23.00 25.40
C ASP A 159 4.31 22.58 26.13
N THR A 160 4.42 21.31 26.54
CA THR A 160 5.51 20.78 27.38
C THR A 160 6.37 19.70 26.74
N ALA A 161 5.89 19.05 25.67
CA ALA A 161 6.62 18.00 24.96
C ALA A 161 7.84 18.58 24.24
N ASP A 162 8.93 17.82 24.24
CA ASP A 162 10.11 18.17 23.45
C ASP A 162 9.93 17.84 21.96
N GLY A 163 10.86 18.31 21.13
CA GLY A 163 10.76 18.11 19.69
C GLY A 163 10.84 16.64 19.25
N GLY A 164 11.56 15.80 20.00
CA GLY A 164 11.66 14.37 19.75
C GLY A 164 10.33 13.65 19.94
N GLU A 165 9.62 13.98 21.01
CA GLU A 165 8.29 13.45 21.30
C GLU A 165 7.26 13.90 20.25
N ILE A 166 7.27 15.18 19.89
CA ILE A 166 6.40 15.71 18.84
C ILE A 166 6.67 15.01 17.50
N ALA A 167 7.95 14.80 17.16
CA ALA A 167 8.34 14.08 15.95
C ALA A 167 7.87 12.62 15.96
N ALA A 168 7.94 11.93 17.11
CA ALA A 168 7.45 10.57 17.29
C ALA A 168 5.92 10.47 17.10
N ALA A 169 5.18 11.56 17.35
CA ALA A 169 3.73 11.63 17.16
C ALA A 169 3.30 11.89 15.70
N LEU A 170 4.19 12.42 14.83
CA LEU A 170 3.85 12.78 13.44
C LEU A 170 3.30 11.63 12.58
N PRO A 171 3.83 10.38 12.63
CA PRO A 171 3.25 9.27 11.87
C PRO A 171 1.81 8.95 12.29
N ILE A 172 1.50 9.11 13.58
CA ILE A 172 0.15 8.91 14.13
C ILE A 172 -0.76 10.05 13.67
N LEU A 173 -0.29 11.29 13.68
CA LEU A 173 -1.04 12.43 13.17
C LEU A 173 -1.42 12.24 11.68
N GLU A 174 -0.48 11.80 10.85
CA GLU A 174 -0.75 11.51 9.43
C GLU A 174 -1.79 10.39 9.26
N LYS A 175 -1.70 9.34 10.10
CA LYS A 175 -2.69 8.25 10.11
C LYS A 175 -4.08 8.78 10.46
N LEU A 176 -4.18 9.62 11.50
CA LEU A 176 -5.42 10.24 11.94
C LEU A 176 -6.03 11.11 10.83
N ARG A 177 -5.21 11.94 10.18
CA ARG A 177 -5.61 12.80 9.06
C ARG A 177 -6.28 12.04 7.93
N ARG A 178 -5.78 10.84 7.63
CA ARG A 178 -6.36 9.97 6.59
C ARG A 178 -7.58 9.17 7.02
N SER A 179 -7.81 9.01 8.33
CA SER A 179 -8.89 8.18 8.85
C SER A 179 -10.28 8.83 8.73
N GLY A 180 -10.36 10.15 8.58
CA GLY A 180 -11.60 10.92 8.38
C GLY A 180 -12.60 10.91 9.55
N ARG A 181 -12.24 10.33 10.70
CA ARG A 181 -13.15 10.08 11.83
C ARG A 181 -13.13 11.16 12.92
N CYS A 182 -12.15 12.07 12.91
CA CYS A 182 -12.02 13.16 13.87
C CYS A 182 -12.00 14.53 13.17
N ARG A 183 -12.37 15.60 13.91
CA ARG A 183 -12.25 16.99 13.46
C ARG A 183 -10.79 17.41 13.43
N MET A 184 -10.13 17.12 12.30
CA MET A 184 -8.69 17.30 12.12
C MET A 184 -8.25 18.76 12.22
N ASP A 185 -9.12 19.72 11.88
CA ASP A 185 -8.80 21.16 11.91
C ASP A 185 -8.27 21.63 13.28
N HIS A 186 -8.88 21.16 14.37
CA HIS A 186 -8.49 21.54 15.73
C HIS A 186 -7.12 20.96 16.10
N ILE A 187 -6.91 19.69 15.77
CA ILE A 187 -5.64 18.98 16.05
C ILE A 187 -4.51 19.62 15.24
N LEU A 188 -4.70 19.85 13.95
CA LEU A 188 -3.70 20.51 13.10
C LEU A 188 -3.39 21.92 13.59
N THR A 189 -4.39 22.68 14.05
CA THR A 189 -4.16 24.01 14.64
C THR A 189 -3.22 23.95 15.84
N LEU A 190 -3.35 22.94 16.71
CA LEU A 190 -2.44 22.76 17.84
C LEU A 190 -1.02 22.41 17.37
N PHE A 191 -0.88 21.50 16.40
CA PHE A 191 0.43 21.15 15.84
C PHE A 191 1.08 22.33 15.10
N PHE A 192 0.31 23.14 14.36
CA PHE A 192 0.83 24.36 13.71
C PHE A 192 1.45 25.31 14.73
N ARG A 193 0.82 25.50 15.90
CA ARG A 193 1.42 26.30 16.99
C ARG A 193 2.71 25.69 17.51
N ALA A 194 2.79 24.37 17.61
CA ALA A 194 4.03 23.69 17.99
C ALA A 194 5.15 23.93 16.95
N PHE A 195 4.86 23.77 15.65
CA PHE A 195 5.82 24.08 14.57
C PHE A 195 6.24 25.56 14.53
N GLN A 196 5.34 26.49 14.89
CA GLN A 196 5.67 27.92 14.99
C GLN A 196 6.57 28.25 16.18
N ARG A 197 6.44 27.50 17.29
CA ARG A 197 7.28 27.65 18.49
C ARG A 197 8.68 27.06 18.29
N ASP A 198 8.76 25.96 17.56
CA ASP A 198 10.02 25.26 17.29
C ASP A 198 10.15 24.97 15.77
N PRO A 199 10.82 25.88 15.03
CA PRO A 199 11.07 25.70 13.60
C PRO A 199 11.89 24.44 13.26
N ASP A 200 12.69 23.91 14.18
CA ASP A 200 13.51 22.72 13.95
C ASP A 200 12.66 21.44 13.86
N LEU A 201 11.44 21.44 14.40
CA LEU A 201 10.47 20.34 14.26
C LEU A 201 10.21 19.97 12.80
N LEU A 202 10.12 20.97 11.92
CA LEU A 202 9.90 20.72 10.51
C LEU A 202 11.07 19.95 9.92
N ARG A 203 12.29 20.35 10.29
CA ARG A 203 13.53 19.70 9.85
C ARG A 203 13.61 18.26 10.36
N LEU A 204 13.35 18.07 11.65
CA LEU A 204 13.31 16.77 12.31
C LEU A 204 12.28 15.84 11.66
N GLY A 205 11.08 16.34 11.39
CA GLY A 205 10.02 15.58 10.72
C GLY A 205 10.34 15.25 9.25
N LEU A 206 10.99 16.15 8.52
CA LEU A 206 11.46 15.91 7.15
C LEU A 206 12.66 14.95 7.10
N GLU A 207 13.46 14.85 8.15
CA GLU A 207 14.60 13.92 8.25
C GLU A 207 14.21 12.56 8.86
N SER A 208 12.99 12.43 9.36
CA SER A 208 12.46 11.20 9.93
C SER A 208 12.62 10.00 8.99
N GLY A 209 12.95 8.84 9.56
CA GLY A 209 12.91 7.55 8.88
C GLY A 209 11.49 7.12 8.48
N ASP A 210 10.45 7.70 9.08
CA ASP A 210 9.06 7.40 8.79
C ASP A 210 8.51 8.23 7.63
N VAL A 211 8.09 7.56 6.56
CA VAL A 211 7.52 8.18 5.35
C VAL A 211 6.26 9.01 5.63
N ARG A 212 5.50 8.68 6.68
CA ARG A 212 4.28 9.41 7.08
C ARG A 212 4.62 10.73 7.75
N ALA A 213 5.63 10.74 8.62
CA ALA A 213 6.12 11.97 9.24
C ALA A 213 6.61 12.94 8.16
N ARG A 214 7.47 12.47 7.26
CA ARG A 214 7.97 13.29 6.13
C ARG A 214 6.83 13.84 5.28
N ARG A 215 5.87 12.99 4.92
CA ARG A 215 4.69 13.38 4.12
C ARG A 215 3.88 14.47 4.81
N LEU A 216 3.60 14.29 6.10
CA LEU A 216 2.86 15.26 6.88
C LEU A 216 3.59 16.60 6.84
N CYS A 217 4.87 16.63 7.19
CA CYS A 217 5.69 17.85 7.15
C CYS A 217 5.67 18.55 5.78
N ILE A 218 5.86 17.81 4.67
CA ILE A 218 5.78 18.39 3.33
C ILE A 218 4.41 19.03 3.09
N SER A 219 3.33 18.37 3.49
CA SER A 219 1.97 18.87 3.28
C SER A 219 1.59 20.05 4.20
N LEU A 220 2.36 20.31 5.26
CA LEU A 220 2.15 21.46 6.15
C LEU A 220 2.90 22.70 5.66
N LEU A 221 3.90 22.57 4.76
CA LEU A 221 4.73 23.68 4.29
C LEU A 221 3.93 24.90 3.82
N PRO A 222 2.85 24.78 3.00
CA PRO A 222 2.08 25.94 2.56
C PRO A 222 1.42 26.74 3.69
N ALA A 223 1.17 26.09 4.83
CA ALA A 223 0.52 26.71 5.99
C ALA A 223 1.51 27.22 7.04
N LEU A 224 2.80 26.86 6.96
CA LEU A 224 3.82 27.20 7.95
C LEU A 224 4.49 28.57 7.73
N GLY A 225 4.09 29.33 6.72
CA GLY A 225 4.63 30.67 6.44
C GLY A 225 5.82 30.64 5.49
N GLU A 226 6.95 31.24 5.88
CA GLU A 226 8.19 31.33 5.09
C GLU A 226 9.17 30.19 5.46
N PRO A 227 9.14 29.02 4.78
CA PRO A 227 10.07 27.96 5.09
C PRO A 227 11.49 28.28 4.63
N ASP A 228 12.50 27.67 5.26
CA ASP A 228 13.90 27.69 4.79
C ASP A 228 14.01 27.02 3.42
N THR A 229 13.89 27.83 2.35
CA THR A 229 13.91 27.37 0.96
C THR A 229 15.25 26.75 0.59
N ALA A 230 16.37 27.25 1.14
CA ALA A 230 17.70 26.69 0.89
C ALA A 230 17.81 25.27 1.44
N TYR A 231 17.34 25.04 2.66
CA TYR A 231 17.25 23.69 3.23
C TYR A 231 16.34 22.79 2.39
N LEU A 232 15.14 23.25 2.02
CA LEU A 232 14.19 22.42 1.27
C LEU A 232 14.69 22.06 -0.13
N LEU A 233 15.42 22.96 -0.79
CA LEU A 233 16.09 22.71 -2.08
C LEU A 233 17.16 21.62 -1.95
N GLU A 234 17.90 21.56 -0.85
CA GLU A 234 18.81 20.44 -0.58
C GLU A 234 18.05 19.16 -0.21
N ARG A 235 16.97 19.30 0.56
CA ARG A 235 16.16 18.18 1.04
C ARG A 235 15.46 17.45 -0.09
N VAL A 236 14.91 18.15 -1.07
CA VAL A 236 14.21 17.54 -2.22
C VAL A 236 15.16 16.72 -3.08
N LYS A 237 16.43 17.12 -3.20
CA LYS A 237 17.46 16.37 -3.94
C LYS A 237 17.81 15.04 -3.28
N ARG A 238 17.57 14.90 -1.97
CA ARG A 238 17.93 13.74 -1.14
C ARG A 238 16.74 12.88 -0.72
N GLU A 239 15.51 13.29 -1.01
CA GLU A 239 14.32 12.51 -0.65
C GLU A 239 14.35 11.14 -1.32
N PRO A 240 14.43 10.03 -0.55
CA PRO A 240 14.52 8.70 -1.14
C PRO A 240 13.21 8.25 -1.78
N ASP A 241 12.05 8.61 -1.21
CA ASP A 241 10.76 8.21 -1.74
C ASP A 241 10.40 9.05 -2.99
N PRO A 242 10.20 8.42 -4.17
CA PRO A 242 9.95 9.17 -5.40
C PRO A 242 8.63 9.96 -5.38
N PHE A 243 7.61 9.50 -4.64
CA PHE A 243 6.33 10.20 -4.53
C PHE A 243 6.45 11.42 -3.63
N LEU A 244 7.14 11.31 -2.50
CA LEU A 244 7.43 12.44 -1.62
C LEU A 244 8.38 13.43 -2.27
N ARG A 245 9.35 12.95 -3.07
CA ARG A 245 10.22 13.83 -3.83
C ARG A 245 9.43 14.66 -4.85
N LYS A 246 8.46 14.06 -5.55
CA LYS A 246 7.52 14.80 -6.39
C LYS A 246 6.71 15.80 -5.59
N LEU A 247 6.13 15.36 -4.48
CA LEU A 247 5.27 16.20 -3.64
C LEU A 247 6.04 17.43 -3.15
N LEU A 248 7.23 17.23 -2.58
CA LEU A 248 8.07 18.33 -2.11
C LEU A 248 8.53 19.23 -3.25
N TYR A 249 8.91 18.67 -4.39
CA TYR A 249 9.26 19.46 -5.56
C TYR A 249 8.09 20.35 -6.02
N GLN A 250 6.91 19.78 -6.18
CA GLN A 250 5.71 20.51 -6.55
C GLN A 250 5.36 21.60 -5.51
N THR A 251 5.40 21.27 -4.21
CA THR A 251 5.14 22.23 -3.14
C THR A 251 6.14 23.39 -3.15
N LEU A 252 7.42 23.15 -3.49
CA LEU A 252 8.40 24.24 -3.64
C LEU A 252 8.05 25.18 -4.78
N LEU A 253 7.59 24.65 -5.91
CA LEU A 253 7.15 25.47 -7.04
C LEU A 253 5.89 26.28 -6.70
N GLU A 254 4.93 25.66 -6.01
CA GLU A 254 3.70 26.32 -5.52
C GLU A 254 3.99 27.43 -4.49
N LEU A 255 5.07 27.29 -3.72
CA LEU A 255 5.59 28.32 -2.81
C LEU A 255 6.36 29.45 -3.53
N GLY A 256 6.47 29.40 -4.85
CA GLY A 256 7.17 30.42 -5.64
C GLY A 256 8.70 30.32 -5.61
N VAL A 257 9.27 29.18 -5.20
CA VAL A 257 10.72 28.97 -5.27
C VAL A 257 11.17 28.93 -6.72
N GLU A 258 12.24 29.68 -7.05
CA GLU A 258 12.85 29.65 -8.39
C GLU A 258 13.27 28.21 -8.74
N GLY A 259 12.62 27.66 -9.75
CA GLY A 259 12.69 26.24 -10.08
C GLY A 259 13.64 25.91 -11.23
N MET A 260 14.15 26.87 -12.00
CA MET A 260 14.84 26.61 -13.27
C MET A 260 16.01 25.63 -13.12
N ALA A 261 16.90 25.89 -12.16
CA ALA A 261 18.05 25.02 -11.90
C ALA A 261 17.63 23.63 -11.36
N LEU A 262 16.59 23.59 -10.52
CA LEU A 262 16.06 22.35 -9.96
C LEU A 262 15.38 21.49 -11.04
N SER A 263 14.55 22.10 -11.87
CA SER A 263 13.84 21.47 -12.98
C SER A 263 14.82 20.86 -13.98
N ARG A 264 15.88 21.58 -14.39
CA ARG A 264 16.94 21.01 -15.25
C ARG A 264 17.57 19.74 -14.66
N ARG A 265 17.78 19.69 -13.34
CA ARG A 265 18.25 18.47 -12.66
C ARG A 265 17.19 17.37 -12.69
N PHE A 266 15.93 17.73 -12.45
CA PHE A 266 14.81 16.79 -12.35
C PHE A 266 14.40 16.18 -13.68
N LEU A 267 14.80 16.75 -14.82
CA LEU A 267 14.74 16.09 -16.14
C LEU A 267 15.49 14.74 -16.19
N ARG A 268 16.39 14.47 -15.24
CA ARG A 268 17.12 13.19 -15.12
C ARG A 268 16.69 12.36 -13.92
N ASP A 269 15.62 12.76 -13.22
CA ASP A 269 15.13 12.03 -12.06
C ASP A 269 14.72 10.60 -12.45
N LYS A 270 14.93 9.63 -11.57
CA LYS A 270 14.57 8.22 -11.82
C LYS A 270 13.06 8.05 -12.01
N TYR A 271 12.25 8.88 -11.35
CA TYR A 271 10.79 8.80 -11.36
C TYR A 271 10.20 9.65 -12.51
N PRO A 272 9.51 9.05 -13.50
CA PRO A 272 9.04 9.78 -14.67
C PRO A 272 8.14 11.00 -14.39
N PRO A 273 7.20 10.97 -13.41
CA PRO A 273 6.41 12.15 -13.08
C PRO A 273 7.21 13.37 -12.62
N ASN A 274 8.43 13.19 -12.09
CA ASN A 274 9.32 14.32 -11.77
C ASN A 274 9.92 14.95 -13.03
N ARG A 275 10.22 14.13 -14.05
CA ARG A 275 10.71 14.61 -15.34
C ARG A 275 9.65 15.39 -16.10
N VAL A 276 8.40 14.90 -16.07
CA VAL A 276 7.24 15.60 -16.65
C VAL A 276 7.03 16.96 -15.98
N LEU A 277 6.91 16.98 -14.64
CA LEU A 277 6.74 18.22 -13.88
C LEU A 277 7.88 19.22 -14.13
N ALA A 278 9.12 18.73 -14.25
CA ALA A 278 10.25 19.58 -14.58
C ALA A 278 10.20 20.14 -15.99
N LEU A 279 9.78 19.36 -16.97
CA LEU A 279 9.62 19.82 -18.34
C LEU A 279 8.51 20.86 -18.45
N GLU A 280 7.36 20.60 -17.81
CA GLU A 280 6.22 21.54 -17.73
C GLU A 280 6.66 22.88 -17.12
N TYR A 281 7.36 22.85 -15.98
CA TYR A 281 7.87 24.06 -15.35
C TYR A 281 8.81 24.85 -16.28
N LEU A 282 9.77 24.17 -16.94
CA LEU A 282 10.69 24.83 -17.86
C LEU A 282 9.98 25.44 -19.07
N ALA A 283 8.89 24.82 -19.54
CA ALA A 283 8.06 25.34 -20.62
C ALA A 283 7.28 26.58 -20.20
N GLU A 284 6.62 26.54 -19.04
CA GLU A 284 5.86 27.67 -18.47
C GLU A 284 6.75 28.89 -18.20
N HIS A 285 8.02 28.66 -17.86
CA HIS A 285 8.98 29.72 -17.50
C HIS A 285 9.95 30.09 -18.64
N GLY A 286 9.69 29.62 -19.86
CA GLY A 286 10.41 30.06 -21.07
C GLY A 286 11.90 29.72 -21.09
N ALA A 287 12.28 28.52 -20.64
CA ALA A 287 13.69 28.10 -20.65
C ALA A 287 14.29 28.10 -22.07
N GLU A 288 15.44 28.78 -22.26
CA GLU A 288 16.08 28.93 -23.59
C GLU A 288 16.49 27.59 -24.22
N ASP A 289 16.91 26.61 -23.41
CA ASP A 289 17.35 25.28 -23.85
C ASP A 289 16.19 24.27 -23.98
N LEU A 290 14.93 24.70 -23.77
CA LEU A 290 13.76 23.83 -23.67
C LEU A 290 13.62 22.90 -24.88
N PHE A 291 13.73 23.43 -26.09
CA PHE A 291 13.57 22.64 -27.32
C PHE A 291 14.57 21.48 -27.37
N GLY A 292 15.86 21.75 -27.12
CA GLY A 292 16.90 20.72 -27.10
C GLY A 292 16.68 19.68 -26.01
N GLN A 293 16.21 20.10 -24.83
CA GLN A 293 15.86 19.19 -23.74
C GLN A 293 14.66 18.30 -24.09
N ALA A 294 13.61 18.88 -24.68
CA ALA A 294 12.40 18.16 -25.09
C ALA A 294 12.73 17.15 -26.20
N VAL A 295 13.49 17.52 -27.24
CA VAL A 295 13.96 16.59 -28.29
C VAL A 295 14.75 15.42 -27.70
N SER A 296 15.58 15.65 -26.68
CA SER A 296 16.28 14.57 -25.96
C SER A 296 15.32 13.63 -25.21
N LEU A 297 14.27 14.19 -24.59
CA LEU A 297 13.25 13.46 -23.83
C LEU A 297 12.27 12.67 -24.71
N LEU A 298 12.19 12.94 -26.02
CA LEU A 298 11.53 12.03 -26.97
C LEU A 298 12.15 10.62 -26.91
N MET A 299 13.41 10.49 -26.51
CA MET A 299 14.08 9.19 -26.33
C MET A 299 14.06 8.68 -24.86
N ASP A 300 13.13 9.17 -24.04
CA ASP A 300 12.87 8.68 -22.69
C ASP A 300 12.20 7.30 -22.69
N LYS A 301 12.42 6.50 -21.64
CA LYS A 301 11.82 5.16 -21.49
C LYS A 301 10.31 5.22 -21.20
N SER A 302 9.83 6.29 -20.58
CA SER A 302 8.45 6.49 -20.16
C SER A 302 7.63 7.14 -21.27
N GLY A 303 6.54 6.51 -21.68
CA GLY A 303 5.59 7.08 -22.66
C GLY A 303 5.07 8.46 -22.24
N ARG A 304 4.70 8.64 -20.96
CA ARG A 304 4.26 9.94 -20.41
C ARG A 304 5.30 11.07 -20.54
N VAL A 305 6.59 10.73 -20.54
CA VAL A 305 7.65 11.75 -20.69
C VAL A 305 7.83 12.09 -22.16
N ARG A 306 7.76 11.09 -23.04
CA ARG A 306 7.80 11.29 -24.50
C ARG A 306 6.60 12.10 -25.00
N GLU A 307 5.42 11.84 -24.44
CA GLU A 307 4.18 12.57 -24.73
C GLU A 307 4.34 14.07 -24.40
N ALA A 308 4.68 14.40 -23.14
CA ALA A 308 4.94 15.78 -22.72
C ALA A 308 6.05 16.45 -23.54
N ALA A 309 7.12 15.71 -23.86
CA ALA A 309 8.19 16.19 -24.72
C ALA A 309 7.73 16.47 -26.16
N GLY A 310 6.89 15.59 -26.72
CA GLY A 310 6.30 15.75 -28.04
C GLY A 310 5.43 16.99 -28.13
N GLU A 311 4.60 17.25 -27.11
CA GLU A 311 3.79 18.47 -27.02
C GLU A 311 4.66 19.73 -27.05
N VAL A 312 5.71 19.78 -26.23
CA VAL A 312 6.66 20.91 -26.20
C VAL A 312 7.36 21.11 -27.54
N VAL A 313 7.83 20.01 -28.17
CA VAL A 313 8.53 20.08 -29.46
C VAL A 313 7.60 20.59 -30.57
N VAL A 314 6.39 20.05 -30.69
CA VAL A 314 5.43 20.43 -31.73
C VAL A 314 4.90 21.85 -31.52
N GLN A 315 4.79 22.31 -30.27
CA GLN A 315 4.41 23.69 -29.97
C GLN A 315 5.50 24.69 -30.40
N ALA A 316 6.78 24.34 -30.22
CA ALA A 316 7.91 25.18 -30.60
C ALA A 316 8.23 25.12 -32.11
N ASP A 317 8.06 23.95 -32.73
CA ASP A 317 8.30 23.70 -34.15
C ASP A 317 7.16 22.85 -34.73
N LYS A 318 6.24 23.51 -35.44
CA LYS A 318 5.07 22.86 -36.03
C LYS A 318 5.40 21.93 -37.18
N ASP A 319 6.58 22.06 -37.78
CA ASP A 319 7.04 21.22 -38.89
C ASP A 319 7.81 19.99 -38.39
N PHE A 320 8.02 19.86 -37.08
CA PHE A 320 8.71 18.72 -36.50
C PHE A 320 7.88 17.42 -36.63
N ASP A 321 8.34 16.52 -37.49
CA ASP A 321 7.70 15.21 -37.68
C ASP A 321 8.18 14.19 -36.62
N LEU A 322 7.38 14.03 -35.56
CA LEU A 322 7.64 13.04 -34.50
C LEU A 322 7.68 11.60 -35.02
N ARG A 323 6.86 11.26 -36.02
CA ARG A 323 6.82 9.91 -36.60
C ARG A 323 8.12 9.63 -37.37
N GLN A 324 8.56 10.58 -38.20
CA GLN A 324 9.84 10.48 -38.92
C GLN A 324 11.03 10.43 -37.95
N PHE A 325 11.01 11.26 -36.89
CA PHE A 325 12.04 11.27 -35.85
C PHE A 325 12.30 9.88 -35.26
N TYR A 326 11.24 9.14 -34.91
CA TYR A 326 11.37 7.79 -34.37
C TYR A 326 11.75 6.77 -35.44
N ARG A 327 11.22 6.90 -36.67
CA ARG A 327 11.52 6.00 -37.79
C ARG A 327 13.02 5.97 -38.11
N GLU A 328 13.67 7.12 -38.10
CA GLU A 328 15.12 7.24 -38.34
C GLU A 328 15.99 6.67 -37.21
N ARG A 329 15.41 6.46 -36.02
CA ARG A 329 16.13 6.04 -34.80
C ARG A 329 15.89 4.58 -34.42
N LEU A 330 15.19 3.82 -35.27
CA LEU A 330 14.92 2.39 -35.05
C LEU A 330 16.19 1.55 -34.89
N SER A 331 17.32 1.96 -35.45
CA SER A 331 18.62 1.26 -35.33
C SER A 331 19.45 1.68 -34.11
N VAL A 332 19.22 2.86 -33.53
CA VAL A 332 20.08 3.44 -32.50
C VAL A 332 19.66 2.99 -31.10
N ARG A 333 18.39 3.19 -30.76
CA ARG A 333 17.79 2.74 -29.49
C ARG A 333 16.43 2.08 -29.77
N PRO A 334 16.44 0.88 -30.39
CA PRO A 334 15.26 0.30 -31.01
C PRO A 334 14.05 0.23 -30.07
N ALA A 335 14.24 -0.21 -28.82
CA ALA A 335 13.13 -0.37 -27.89
C ALA A 335 12.38 0.95 -27.60
N VAL A 336 13.08 2.08 -27.48
CA VAL A 336 12.41 3.37 -27.22
C VAL A 336 11.84 3.94 -28.52
N ALA A 337 12.59 3.89 -29.61
CA ALA A 337 12.14 4.37 -30.92
C ALA A 337 10.87 3.64 -31.39
N ILE A 338 10.80 2.31 -31.21
CA ILE A 338 9.61 1.52 -31.54
C ILE A 338 8.42 1.94 -30.68
N LEU A 339 8.60 2.17 -29.38
CA LEU A 339 7.50 2.63 -28.53
C LEU A 339 7.00 4.01 -28.94
N GLY A 340 7.92 4.95 -29.21
CA GLY A 340 7.59 6.28 -29.70
C GLY A 340 6.85 6.23 -31.05
N LEU A 341 7.32 5.40 -31.99
CA LEU A 341 6.65 5.17 -33.26
C LEU A 341 5.28 4.49 -33.10
N GLY A 342 5.10 3.65 -32.08
CA GLY A 342 3.79 3.09 -31.71
C GLY A 342 2.82 4.12 -31.14
N GLU A 343 3.33 5.23 -30.59
CA GLU A 343 2.54 6.33 -30.02
C GLU A 343 2.18 7.38 -31.08
N THR A 344 3.06 7.65 -32.04
CA THR A 344 2.89 8.74 -33.04
C THR A 344 2.63 8.25 -34.46
N GLY A 345 2.89 6.98 -34.75
CA GLY A 345 2.76 6.37 -36.07
C GLY A 345 1.36 5.88 -36.40
N ASN A 346 1.27 5.13 -37.49
CA ASN A 346 0.04 4.52 -37.98
C ASN A 346 0.30 3.11 -38.56
N ARG A 347 -0.74 2.46 -39.10
CA ARG A 347 -0.65 1.09 -39.64
C ARG A 347 0.43 0.92 -40.72
N ALA A 348 0.81 1.97 -41.45
CA ALA A 348 1.84 1.91 -42.47
C ALA A 348 3.26 1.75 -41.88
N ASP A 349 3.45 1.99 -40.58
CA ASP A 349 4.73 1.81 -39.90
C ASP A 349 4.97 0.39 -39.39
N CYS A 350 3.90 -0.42 -39.30
CA CYS A 350 3.98 -1.79 -38.81
C CYS A 350 5.04 -2.65 -39.53
N PRO A 351 5.21 -2.60 -40.87
CA PRO A 351 6.26 -3.35 -41.55
C PRO A 351 7.68 -3.03 -41.05
N ALA A 352 7.96 -1.77 -40.69
CA ALA A 352 9.27 -1.37 -40.17
C ALA A 352 9.53 -1.89 -38.74
N ILE A 353 8.47 -2.20 -37.99
CA ILE A 353 8.56 -2.70 -36.61
C ILE A 353 8.52 -4.24 -36.57
N ALA A 354 7.83 -4.90 -37.50
CA ALA A 354 7.53 -6.33 -37.47
C ALA A 354 8.77 -7.22 -37.25
N GLY A 355 9.90 -6.91 -37.90
CA GLY A 355 11.15 -7.66 -37.75
C GLY A 355 11.70 -7.70 -36.32
N PHE A 356 11.38 -6.70 -35.50
CA PHE A 356 11.84 -6.63 -34.11
C PHE A 356 11.10 -7.58 -33.17
N LEU A 357 10.00 -8.22 -33.59
CA LEU A 357 9.33 -9.27 -32.80
C LEU A 357 10.25 -10.46 -32.51
N SER A 358 11.19 -10.75 -33.41
CA SER A 358 12.16 -11.84 -33.29
C SER A 358 13.51 -11.39 -32.71
N CYS A 359 13.61 -10.15 -32.25
CA CYS A 359 14.83 -9.64 -31.66
C CYS A 359 15.16 -10.39 -30.34
N PRO A 360 16.39 -10.89 -30.15
CA PRO A 360 16.77 -11.61 -28.93
C PRO A 360 16.74 -10.73 -27.68
N GLN A 361 16.89 -9.41 -27.84
CA GLN A 361 16.79 -8.47 -26.72
C GLN A 361 15.34 -8.30 -26.28
N SER A 362 15.01 -8.79 -25.08
CA SER A 362 13.64 -8.80 -24.54
C SER A 362 12.96 -7.43 -24.56
N ALA A 363 13.70 -6.36 -24.29
CA ALA A 363 13.16 -5.01 -24.28
C ALA A 363 12.68 -4.56 -25.67
N VAL A 364 13.38 -4.96 -26.73
CA VAL A 364 13.07 -4.60 -28.11
C VAL A 364 11.87 -5.42 -28.61
N ALA A 365 11.86 -6.73 -28.37
CA ALA A 365 10.72 -7.58 -28.71
C ALA A 365 9.44 -7.11 -27.99
N ARG A 366 9.53 -6.72 -26.71
CA ARG A 366 8.41 -6.16 -25.95
C ARG A 366 7.92 -4.82 -26.49
N ALA A 367 8.82 -3.94 -26.90
CA ALA A 367 8.47 -2.69 -27.56
C ALA A 367 7.73 -2.96 -28.86
N ALA A 368 8.23 -3.89 -29.70
CA ALA A 368 7.60 -4.28 -30.96
C ALA A 368 6.19 -4.82 -30.75
N MET A 369 6.00 -5.76 -29.82
CA MET A 369 4.66 -6.26 -29.48
C MET A 369 3.72 -5.13 -29.06
N THR A 370 4.20 -4.22 -28.20
CA THR A 370 3.38 -3.12 -27.67
C THR A 370 2.97 -2.14 -28.78
N ALA A 371 3.91 -1.74 -29.63
CA ALA A 371 3.65 -0.82 -30.74
C ALA A 371 2.74 -1.46 -31.79
N LEU A 372 3.03 -2.69 -32.24
CA LEU A 372 2.25 -3.38 -33.27
C LEU A 372 0.80 -3.65 -32.82
N MET A 373 0.60 -4.08 -31.57
CA MET A 373 -0.75 -4.25 -31.02
C MET A 373 -1.47 -2.91 -30.82
N GLY A 374 -0.74 -1.81 -30.62
CA GLY A 374 -1.28 -0.46 -30.60
C GLY A 374 -1.77 0.02 -31.95
N LEU A 375 -1.00 -0.26 -33.00
CA LEU A 375 -1.25 0.22 -34.36
C LEU A 375 -2.23 -0.66 -35.15
N ASP A 376 -2.12 -1.98 -35.03
CA ASP A 376 -2.89 -2.95 -35.81
C ASP A 376 -3.08 -4.29 -35.07
N PRO A 377 -3.92 -4.33 -34.00
CA PRO A 377 -4.11 -5.53 -33.20
C PRO A 377 -4.71 -6.71 -34.00
N GLU A 378 -5.53 -6.43 -35.01
CA GLU A 378 -6.13 -7.46 -35.88
C GLU A 378 -5.06 -8.28 -36.60
N ARG A 379 -4.04 -7.60 -37.12
CA ARG A 379 -2.94 -8.23 -37.87
C ARG A 379 -1.93 -8.96 -36.98
N TYR A 380 -1.69 -8.47 -35.77
CA TYR A 380 -0.56 -8.94 -34.95
C TYR A 380 -0.94 -9.78 -33.74
N SER A 381 -2.23 -9.95 -33.44
CA SER A 381 -2.70 -10.80 -32.33
C SER A 381 -2.19 -12.24 -32.41
N GLU A 382 -2.17 -12.85 -33.60
CA GLU A 382 -1.65 -14.21 -33.79
C GLU A 382 -0.14 -14.27 -33.49
N ALA A 383 0.63 -13.36 -34.09
CA ALA A 383 2.08 -13.28 -33.86
C ALA A 383 2.45 -13.01 -32.39
N VAL A 384 1.63 -12.24 -31.66
CA VAL A 384 1.81 -12.00 -30.22
C VAL A 384 1.35 -13.20 -29.38
N THR A 385 0.35 -13.96 -29.83
CA THR A 385 -0.07 -15.22 -29.19
C THR A 385 1.10 -16.21 -29.17
N GLU A 386 1.86 -16.33 -30.26
CA GLU A 386 3.06 -17.17 -30.31
C GLU A 386 4.13 -16.76 -29.28
N LYS A 387 4.18 -15.48 -28.89
CA LYS A 387 5.13 -15.00 -27.87
C LYS A 387 4.82 -15.48 -26.45
N LEU A 388 3.68 -16.13 -26.22
CA LEU A 388 3.42 -16.84 -24.96
C LEU A 388 4.34 -18.06 -24.79
N ALA A 389 4.83 -18.65 -25.88
CA ALA A 389 5.75 -19.78 -25.86
C ALA A 389 7.23 -19.37 -25.72
N ALA A 390 7.54 -18.08 -25.57
CA ALA A 390 8.92 -17.61 -25.46
C ALA A 390 9.57 -17.98 -24.11
N ASP A 391 10.87 -18.24 -24.12
CA ASP A 391 11.64 -18.56 -22.89
C ASP A 391 11.80 -17.36 -21.96
N GLN A 392 11.62 -16.14 -22.46
CA GLN A 392 11.86 -14.92 -21.72
C GLN A 392 10.62 -14.49 -20.92
N PRO A 393 10.63 -14.51 -19.57
CA PRO A 393 9.43 -14.24 -18.77
C PRO A 393 8.82 -12.85 -19.00
N GLY A 394 9.65 -11.86 -19.33
CA GLY A 394 9.21 -10.51 -19.68
C GLY A 394 8.41 -10.45 -20.97
N VAL A 395 8.75 -11.28 -21.97
CA VAL A 395 8.05 -11.36 -23.26
C VAL A 395 6.68 -12.01 -23.04
N VAL A 396 6.63 -13.16 -22.36
CA VAL A 396 5.37 -13.85 -22.02
C VAL A 396 4.44 -12.95 -21.21
N LYS A 397 4.98 -12.22 -20.21
CA LYS A 397 4.19 -11.26 -19.43
C LYS A 397 3.60 -10.15 -20.30
N THR A 398 4.38 -9.58 -21.22
CA THR A 398 3.88 -8.52 -22.11
C THR A 398 2.87 -9.05 -23.11
N ALA A 399 3.10 -10.22 -23.72
CA ALA A 399 2.14 -10.85 -24.63
C ALA A 399 0.79 -11.07 -23.93
N ALA A 400 0.79 -11.67 -22.73
CA ALA A 400 -0.44 -11.88 -21.97
C ALA A 400 -1.17 -10.57 -21.65
N LEU A 401 -0.46 -9.54 -21.20
CA LEU A 401 -1.07 -8.22 -20.93
C LEU A 401 -1.70 -7.60 -22.18
N LEU A 402 -1.04 -7.68 -23.33
CA LEU A 402 -1.55 -7.13 -24.58
C LEU A 402 -2.77 -7.90 -25.08
N LEU A 403 -2.71 -9.24 -25.10
CA LEU A 403 -3.84 -10.07 -25.54
C LEU A 403 -5.08 -9.86 -24.63
N THR A 404 -4.88 -9.69 -23.31
CA THR A 404 -5.96 -9.30 -22.40
C THR A 404 -6.52 -7.91 -22.72
N LYS A 405 -5.64 -6.92 -22.97
CA LYS A 405 -6.05 -5.53 -23.26
C LYS A 405 -6.90 -5.44 -24.53
N TYR A 406 -6.47 -6.08 -25.61
CA TYR A 406 -7.13 -6.00 -26.91
C TYR A 406 -8.23 -7.04 -27.11
N ARG A 407 -8.31 -8.05 -26.22
CA ARG A 407 -9.30 -9.16 -26.29
C ARG A 407 -9.35 -9.86 -27.65
N ASN A 408 -8.23 -9.89 -28.35
CA ASN A 408 -8.08 -10.55 -29.63
C ASN A 408 -6.97 -11.59 -29.52
N PHE A 409 -7.35 -12.84 -29.36
CA PHE A 409 -6.47 -14.01 -29.30
C PHE A 409 -7.28 -15.26 -29.63
N ASP A 410 -6.61 -16.29 -30.14
CA ASP A 410 -7.18 -17.61 -30.35
C ASP A 410 -7.09 -18.44 -29.04
N PRO A 411 -8.22 -18.74 -28.37
CA PRO A 411 -8.22 -19.54 -27.16
C PRO A 411 -7.63 -20.95 -27.34
N ASP A 412 -7.84 -21.58 -28.50
CA ASP A 412 -7.34 -22.93 -28.75
C ASP A 412 -5.82 -22.93 -28.89
N ARG A 413 -5.26 -21.93 -29.57
CA ARG A 413 -3.80 -21.76 -29.63
C ARG A 413 -3.20 -21.45 -28.25
N VAL A 414 -3.83 -20.59 -27.45
CA VAL A 414 -3.39 -20.31 -26.07
C VAL A 414 -3.42 -21.58 -25.22
N PHE A 415 -4.46 -22.40 -25.36
CA PHE A 415 -4.57 -23.68 -24.65
C PHE A 415 -3.48 -24.66 -25.09
N ALA A 416 -3.16 -24.74 -26.38
CA ALA A 416 -2.06 -25.56 -26.89
C ALA A 416 -0.70 -25.14 -26.30
N ILE A 417 -0.43 -23.83 -26.23
CA ILE A 417 0.80 -23.30 -25.61
C ILE A 417 0.86 -23.64 -24.12
N LEU A 418 -0.28 -23.55 -23.41
CA LEU A 418 -0.37 -23.93 -22.00
C LEU A 418 0.02 -25.41 -21.81
N GLN A 419 -0.52 -26.31 -22.62
CA GLN A 419 -0.26 -27.74 -22.51
C GLN A 419 1.20 -28.09 -22.83
N ALA A 420 1.79 -27.41 -23.81
CA ALA A 420 3.18 -27.66 -24.22
C ALA A 420 4.22 -27.04 -23.28
N SER A 421 3.85 -26.05 -22.45
CA SER A 421 4.82 -25.30 -21.66
C SER A 421 5.20 -26.05 -20.37
N PRO A 422 6.50 -26.31 -20.13
CA PRO A 422 6.97 -26.81 -18.84
C PRO A 422 7.02 -25.72 -17.76
N VAL A 423 6.88 -24.44 -18.15
CA VAL A 423 7.05 -23.29 -17.26
C VAL A 423 5.71 -22.94 -16.61
N GLU A 424 5.60 -23.22 -15.31
CA GLU A 424 4.41 -22.96 -14.50
C GLU A 424 3.85 -21.54 -14.62
N ASN A 425 4.71 -20.52 -14.63
CA ASN A 425 4.29 -19.12 -14.74
C ASN A 425 3.70 -18.79 -16.14
N THR A 426 4.18 -19.46 -17.19
CA THR A 426 3.60 -19.35 -18.53
C THR A 426 2.22 -20.01 -18.55
N ARG A 427 2.08 -21.19 -17.94
CA ARG A 427 0.78 -21.88 -17.79
C ARG A 427 -0.25 -21.00 -17.06
N LEU A 428 0.14 -20.35 -15.97
CA LEU A 428 -0.72 -19.40 -15.24
C LEU A 428 -1.18 -18.23 -16.10
N LYS A 429 -0.29 -17.65 -16.90
CA LYS A 429 -0.62 -16.53 -17.79
C LYS A 429 -1.58 -16.95 -18.91
N CYS A 430 -1.36 -18.12 -19.50
CA CYS A 430 -2.26 -18.67 -20.50
C CYS A 430 -3.63 -18.99 -19.87
N ALA A 431 -3.67 -19.59 -18.68
CA ALA A 431 -4.93 -19.85 -17.97
C ALA A 431 -5.70 -18.56 -17.69
N ALA A 432 -5.03 -17.49 -17.23
CA ALA A 432 -5.65 -16.19 -17.01
C ALA A 432 -6.27 -15.59 -18.30
N LEU A 433 -5.61 -15.78 -19.46
CA LEU A 433 -6.18 -15.40 -20.76
C LEU A 433 -7.43 -16.23 -21.10
N LEU A 434 -7.37 -17.55 -20.93
CA LEU A 434 -8.50 -18.45 -21.16
C LEU A 434 -9.70 -18.13 -20.25
N PHE A 435 -9.46 -17.58 -19.05
CA PHE A 435 -10.53 -17.13 -18.15
C PHE A 435 -11.23 -15.86 -18.62
N CYS A 436 -10.65 -15.14 -19.59
CA CYS A 436 -11.28 -14.03 -20.30
C CYS A 436 -12.10 -14.46 -21.54
N ALA A 437 -12.12 -15.76 -21.87
CA ALA A 437 -12.93 -16.29 -22.98
C ALA A 437 -14.45 -16.16 -22.71
N GLY A 438 -15.26 -16.62 -23.67
CA GLY A 438 -16.71 -16.62 -23.57
C GLY A 438 -17.25 -17.24 -22.28
N LYS A 439 -18.48 -16.87 -21.89
CA LYS A 439 -19.11 -17.26 -20.61
C LYS A 439 -18.91 -18.74 -20.28
N TRP A 440 -19.13 -19.61 -21.25
CA TRP A 440 -19.09 -21.05 -21.08
C TRP A 440 -17.70 -21.66 -21.35
N ASP A 441 -16.89 -21.04 -22.22
CA ASP A 441 -15.53 -21.48 -22.51
C ASP A 441 -14.62 -21.30 -21.30
N ARG A 442 -14.72 -20.16 -20.60
CA ARG A 442 -13.95 -19.93 -19.36
C ARG A 442 -14.28 -20.94 -18.26
N LEU A 443 -15.54 -21.42 -18.18
CA LEU A 443 -15.92 -22.51 -17.27
C LEU A 443 -15.28 -23.83 -17.71
N THR A 444 -15.36 -24.13 -19.02
CA THR A 444 -14.76 -25.32 -19.62
C THR A 444 -13.25 -25.37 -19.37
N TYR A 445 -12.52 -24.27 -19.59
CA TYR A 445 -11.08 -24.20 -19.33
C TYR A 445 -10.75 -24.33 -17.84
N ALA A 446 -11.49 -23.66 -16.94
CA ALA A 446 -11.25 -23.77 -15.50
C ALA A 446 -11.45 -25.19 -14.97
N LEU A 447 -12.45 -25.92 -15.47
CA LEU A 447 -12.64 -27.33 -15.15
C LEU A 447 -11.53 -28.20 -15.76
N THR A 448 -11.22 -28.00 -17.04
CA THR A 448 -10.21 -28.81 -17.76
C THR A 448 -8.83 -28.72 -17.09
N LEU A 449 -8.45 -27.53 -16.64
CA LEU A 449 -7.15 -27.28 -16.01
C LEU A 449 -7.09 -27.68 -14.54
N LEU A 450 -8.20 -28.04 -13.92
CA LEU A 450 -8.25 -28.42 -12.52
C LEU A 450 -7.60 -29.79 -12.29
N GLY A 451 -6.82 -29.89 -11.22
CA GLY A 451 -6.10 -31.11 -10.88
C GLY A 451 -4.83 -31.28 -11.72
N SER A 452 -4.22 -30.18 -12.17
CA SER A 452 -3.04 -30.23 -13.04
C SER A 452 -1.74 -30.60 -12.31
N GLY A 453 -1.82 -30.89 -11.00
CA GLY A 453 -0.67 -31.12 -10.13
C GLY A 453 0.12 -29.85 -9.78
N TYR A 454 -0.39 -28.67 -10.13
CA TYR A 454 0.27 -27.40 -9.86
C TYR A 454 -0.61 -26.50 -9.00
N GLU A 455 -0.22 -26.31 -7.74
CA GLU A 455 -1.05 -25.71 -6.71
C GLU A 455 -1.57 -24.30 -7.08
N LYS A 456 -0.71 -23.42 -7.62
CA LYS A 456 -1.14 -22.05 -7.96
C LYS A 456 -2.15 -22.03 -9.10
N LEU A 457 -2.01 -22.93 -10.08
CA LEU A 457 -2.97 -23.04 -11.18
C LEU A 457 -4.29 -23.62 -10.69
N ASP A 458 -4.25 -24.63 -9.82
CA ASP A 458 -5.46 -25.18 -9.19
C ASP A 458 -6.18 -24.12 -8.34
N GLN A 459 -5.45 -23.30 -7.57
CA GLN A 459 -6.02 -22.17 -6.83
C GLN A 459 -6.67 -21.14 -7.76
N ALA A 460 -6.02 -20.80 -8.88
CA ALA A 460 -6.57 -19.89 -9.88
C ALA A 460 -7.85 -20.46 -10.52
N CYS A 461 -7.89 -21.75 -10.84
CA CYS A 461 -9.08 -22.43 -11.38
C CYS A 461 -10.24 -22.40 -10.37
N ARG A 462 -9.97 -22.70 -9.09
CA ARG A 462 -10.99 -22.66 -8.02
C ARG A 462 -11.61 -21.27 -7.87
N ARG A 463 -10.76 -20.24 -7.80
CA ARG A 463 -11.22 -18.84 -7.73
C ARG A 463 -12.07 -18.48 -8.95
N GLN A 464 -11.64 -18.88 -10.15
CA GLN A 464 -12.40 -18.64 -11.37
C GLN A 464 -13.78 -19.33 -11.36
N LEU A 465 -13.89 -20.55 -10.83
CA LEU A 465 -15.17 -21.27 -10.72
C LEU A 465 -16.11 -20.62 -9.71
N GLU A 466 -15.58 -20.13 -8.58
CA GLU A 466 -16.31 -19.33 -7.59
C GLU A 466 -16.82 -18.03 -8.23
N ASP A 467 -15.94 -17.25 -8.86
CA ASP A 467 -16.26 -16.00 -9.54
C ASP A 467 -17.29 -16.21 -10.67
N TRP A 468 -17.17 -17.30 -11.43
CA TRP A 468 -18.13 -17.67 -12.46
C TRP A 468 -19.52 -17.92 -11.89
N SER A 469 -19.61 -18.68 -10.78
CA SER A 469 -20.87 -19.00 -10.12
C SER A 469 -21.55 -17.74 -9.56
N HIS A 470 -20.77 -16.83 -8.98
CA HIS A 470 -21.27 -15.54 -8.48
C HIS A 470 -21.74 -14.60 -9.61
N THR A 471 -21.12 -14.68 -10.79
CA THR A 471 -21.40 -13.79 -11.92
C THR A 471 -22.30 -14.41 -12.99
N TYR A 472 -22.78 -15.65 -12.81
CA TYR A 472 -23.54 -16.41 -13.80
C TYR A 472 -24.73 -15.64 -14.42
N ASN A 473 -25.52 -14.97 -13.58
CA ASN A 473 -26.72 -14.23 -13.99
C ASN A 473 -26.43 -12.87 -14.64
N ARG A 474 -25.16 -12.50 -14.86
CA ARG A 474 -24.79 -11.20 -15.47
C ARG A 474 -24.66 -11.26 -17.00
N SER A 475 -24.84 -12.43 -17.61
CA SER A 475 -24.76 -12.63 -19.06
C SER A 475 -25.78 -13.67 -19.53
N TYR A 476 -26.52 -13.34 -20.59
CA TYR A 476 -27.58 -14.17 -21.18
C TYR A 476 -27.08 -15.07 -22.33
N ALA A 477 -25.78 -15.35 -22.41
CA ALA A 477 -25.24 -16.25 -23.42
C ALA A 477 -25.85 -17.66 -23.27
N ALA A 478 -26.52 -18.14 -24.33
CA ALA A 478 -27.13 -19.46 -24.36
C ALA A 478 -26.07 -20.57 -24.29
N LEU A 479 -26.41 -21.69 -23.64
CA LEU A 479 -25.56 -22.86 -23.57
C LEU A 479 -25.95 -23.83 -24.70
N GLY A 480 -25.03 -24.08 -25.63
CA GLY A 480 -25.23 -25.08 -26.67
C GLY A 480 -25.17 -26.51 -26.12
N GLU A 481 -25.86 -27.46 -26.77
CA GLU A 481 -25.95 -28.85 -26.30
C GLU A 481 -24.59 -29.56 -26.21
N GLU A 482 -23.69 -29.32 -27.18
CA GLU A 482 -22.36 -29.92 -27.18
C GLU A 482 -21.51 -29.42 -26.00
N GLN A 483 -21.54 -28.10 -25.77
CA GLN A 483 -20.83 -27.48 -24.66
C GLN A 483 -21.39 -27.92 -23.30
N ARG A 484 -22.71 -28.08 -23.20
CA ARG A 484 -23.37 -28.67 -22.04
C ARG A 484 -22.87 -30.07 -21.74
N ARG A 485 -22.86 -30.96 -22.74
CA ARG A 485 -22.35 -32.33 -22.61
C ARG A 485 -20.89 -32.33 -22.13
N ARG A 486 -20.05 -31.46 -22.70
CA ARG A 486 -18.65 -31.30 -22.28
C ARG A 486 -18.50 -30.84 -20.83
N ILE A 487 -19.26 -29.84 -20.39
CA ILE A 487 -19.20 -29.34 -19.01
C ILE A 487 -19.64 -30.41 -18.01
N LEU A 488 -20.71 -31.15 -18.31
CA LEU A 488 -21.21 -32.21 -17.43
C LEU A 488 -20.19 -33.35 -17.29
N ALA A 489 -19.56 -33.77 -18.38
CA ALA A 489 -18.49 -34.76 -18.36
C ALA A 489 -17.28 -34.28 -17.53
N LEU A 490 -16.85 -33.03 -17.71
CA LEU A 490 -15.78 -32.44 -16.91
C LEU A 490 -16.11 -32.36 -15.42
N LEU A 491 -17.37 -32.09 -15.06
CA LEU A 491 -17.82 -32.08 -13.65
C LEU A 491 -17.83 -33.46 -13.02
N GLU A 492 -18.06 -34.52 -13.81
CA GLU A 492 -17.92 -35.90 -13.36
C GLU A 492 -16.45 -36.26 -13.14
N GLU A 493 -15.57 -35.95 -14.11
CA GLU A 493 -14.15 -36.25 -14.04
C GLU A 493 -13.44 -35.46 -12.92
N LYS A 494 -13.70 -34.15 -12.83
CA LYS A 494 -12.95 -33.23 -11.96
C LYS A 494 -13.62 -33.00 -10.61
N GLY A 495 -14.76 -33.65 -10.35
CA GLY A 495 -15.56 -33.45 -9.14
C GLY A 495 -14.79 -33.69 -7.84
N ALA A 496 -13.82 -34.62 -7.84
CA ALA A 496 -12.98 -34.93 -6.68
C ALA A 496 -12.10 -33.76 -6.22
N TYR A 497 -11.77 -32.84 -7.12
CA TYR A 497 -11.01 -31.64 -6.80
C TYR A 497 -11.89 -30.52 -6.25
N LEU A 498 -13.22 -30.64 -6.27
CA LEU A 498 -14.15 -29.58 -5.86
C LEU A 498 -14.94 -29.95 -4.60
N ARG A 499 -15.43 -28.94 -3.86
CA ARG A 499 -16.38 -29.17 -2.78
C ARG A 499 -17.71 -29.67 -3.37
N SER A 500 -18.34 -30.65 -2.72
CA SER A 500 -19.62 -31.24 -3.18
C SER A 500 -20.70 -30.18 -3.47
N ALA A 501 -20.78 -29.12 -2.66
CA ALA A 501 -21.72 -28.02 -2.87
C ALA A 501 -21.48 -27.27 -4.19
N MET A 502 -20.22 -27.01 -4.55
CA MET A 502 -19.85 -26.34 -5.80
C MET A 502 -20.21 -27.20 -7.02
N VAL A 503 -19.96 -28.51 -6.97
CA VAL A 503 -20.33 -29.43 -8.06
C VAL A 503 -21.84 -29.43 -8.30
N LYS A 504 -22.64 -29.50 -7.22
CA LYS A 504 -24.11 -29.42 -7.31
C LYS A 504 -24.57 -28.10 -7.93
N GLN A 505 -23.97 -26.99 -7.50
CA GLN A 505 -24.28 -25.66 -8.02
C GLN A 505 -23.94 -25.54 -9.52
N LEU A 506 -22.74 -25.91 -9.93
CA LEU A 506 -22.31 -25.84 -11.34
C LEU A 506 -23.17 -26.76 -12.23
N ARG A 507 -23.55 -27.96 -11.76
CA ARG A 507 -24.48 -28.83 -12.49
C ARG A 507 -25.84 -28.19 -12.66
N PHE A 508 -26.38 -27.54 -11.62
CA PHE A 508 -27.66 -26.83 -11.69
C PHE A 508 -27.60 -25.67 -12.68
N LEU A 509 -26.54 -24.86 -12.63
CA LEU A 509 -26.36 -23.70 -13.52
C LEU A 509 -26.01 -24.06 -14.97
N SER A 510 -25.62 -25.32 -15.23
CA SER A 510 -25.32 -25.84 -16.57
C SER A 510 -26.44 -26.71 -17.14
N LYS A 511 -27.62 -26.74 -16.51
CA LYS A 511 -28.81 -27.40 -17.06
C LYS A 511 -29.43 -26.58 -18.16
#